data_AF-A0A4V2RCX5-F1
#
_entry.id   AF-A0A4V2RCX5-F1
#
_cell.length_a   1.000
_cell.length_b   1.000
_cell.length_c   1.000
_cell.angle_alpha   90.00
_cell.angle_beta   90.00
_cell.angle_gamma   90.00
#
_symmetry.space_group_name_H-M   'P 1'
#
loop_
_entity.id
_entity.type
_entity.pdbx_description
1 polymer ?
#
loop_
_entity_poly.entity_id
_entity_poly.type
_entity_poly.pdbx_seq_one_letter_code
_entity_poly.pdbx_strand_id
1 'polypeptide(L)'
;MYFLKPVSDGVRLSQIVFNKHKKTPKLILGAIFSCIAAILQAAGGLFPVVGFFFSPLATAPILLCSMFSIPFGIMSYFLTMMMLFILQPTELIVFPFTTGLLGLGIGASFTFYRIRLSIIAAGAILLMSGIMSLIYILHFPVLGPAVPVSFSFRTTGIIFLFAFLYSWLWVEMALILHIRLKRLII
;
A
#
# COMPACT_ATOMS: atom_id res chain seq x y z
N MET A 1 -24.50 -7.37 8.05
CA MET A 1 -23.45 -6.44 8.54
C MET A 1 -22.47 -6.11 7.42
N TYR A 2 -22.24 -4.84 7.12
CA TYR A 2 -21.40 -4.37 5.99
C TYR A 2 -19.96 -4.90 6.04
N PHE A 3 -19.32 -4.84 7.21
CA PHE A 3 -17.92 -5.28 7.42
C PHE A 3 -17.69 -6.79 7.34
N LEU A 4 -18.75 -7.59 7.45
CA LEU A 4 -18.68 -9.06 7.36
C LEU A 4 -18.95 -9.59 5.94
N LYS A 5 -19.23 -8.71 4.96
CA LYS A 5 -19.47 -9.15 3.59
C LYS A 5 -18.20 -9.77 2.99
N PRO A 6 -18.33 -10.89 2.26
CA PRO A 6 -17.24 -11.42 1.46
C PRO A 6 -16.95 -10.48 0.29
N VAL A 7 -15.68 -10.16 0.07
CA VAL A 7 -15.26 -9.24 -1.03
C VAL A 7 -14.10 -9.77 -1.86
N SER A 8 -13.47 -10.85 -1.43
CA SER A 8 -12.32 -11.47 -2.10
C SER A 8 -12.71 -12.29 -3.34
N ASP A 9 -13.95 -12.77 -3.46
CA ASP A 9 -14.32 -13.74 -4.50
C ASP A 9 -14.12 -13.20 -5.93
N GLY A 10 -14.49 -11.93 -6.17
CA GLY A 10 -14.26 -11.26 -7.46
C GLY A 10 -12.78 -11.02 -7.76
N VAL A 11 -11.98 -10.74 -6.72
CA VAL A 11 -10.53 -10.55 -6.83
C VAL A 11 -9.84 -11.88 -7.15
N ARG A 12 -10.22 -12.97 -6.49
CA ARG A 12 -9.69 -14.32 -6.73
C ARG A 12 -9.92 -14.78 -8.17
N LEU A 13 -11.07 -14.47 -8.75
CA LEU A 13 -11.32 -14.74 -10.15
C LEU A 13 -10.31 -14.00 -11.05
N SER A 14 -10.06 -12.72 -10.79
CA SER A 14 -9.03 -11.95 -11.50
C SER A 14 -7.63 -12.51 -11.29
N GLN A 15 -7.28 -12.99 -10.09
CA GLN A 15 -5.99 -13.65 -9.83
C GLN A 15 -5.81 -14.92 -10.66
N ILE A 16 -6.86 -15.75 -10.77
CA ILE A 16 -6.84 -16.97 -11.59
C ILE A 16 -6.61 -16.62 -13.07
N VAL A 17 -7.34 -15.62 -13.59
CA VAL A 17 -7.16 -15.15 -14.98
C VAL A 17 -5.74 -14.59 -15.17
N PHE A 18 -5.28 -13.76 -14.23
CA PHE A 18 -3.95 -13.17 -14.27
C PHE A 18 -2.86 -14.24 -14.33
N ASN A 19 -2.98 -15.29 -13.52
CA ASN A 19 -2.01 -16.38 -13.48
C ASN A 19 -1.91 -17.17 -14.79
N LYS A 20 -2.99 -17.25 -15.59
CA LYS A 20 -2.99 -17.90 -16.91
C LYS A 20 -2.23 -17.13 -17.99
N HIS A 21 -2.00 -15.83 -17.82
CA HIS A 21 -1.21 -15.06 -18.78
C HIS A 21 0.28 -15.46 -18.76
N LYS A 22 0.95 -15.24 -19.90
CA LYS A 22 2.41 -15.44 -20.06
C LYS A 22 3.19 -14.58 -19.06
N LYS A 23 4.42 -14.98 -18.73
CA LYS A 23 5.25 -14.26 -17.74
C LYS A 23 5.60 -12.82 -18.17
N THR A 24 5.90 -12.60 -19.45
CA THR A 24 6.31 -11.30 -20.01
C THR A 24 5.30 -10.17 -19.74
N PRO A 25 4.00 -10.27 -20.10
CA PRO A 25 3.05 -9.19 -19.83
C PRO A 25 2.86 -8.92 -18.33
N LYS A 26 3.00 -9.93 -17.47
CA LYS A 26 2.93 -9.76 -16.01
C LYS A 26 4.10 -8.95 -15.48
N LEU A 27 5.31 -9.20 -15.98
CA LEU A 27 6.51 -8.43 -15.66
C LEU A 27 6.37 -6.98 -16.14
N ILE A 28 5.89 -6.77 -17.37
CA ILE A 28 5.67 -5.42 -17.92
C ILE A 28 4.68 -4.66 -17.05
N LEU A 29 3.55 -5.28 -16.67
CA LEU A 29 2.56 -4.65 -15.81
C LEU A 29 3.13 -4.30 -14.42
N GLY A 30 3.89 -5.21 -13.82
CA GLY A 30 4.58 -4.96 -12.55
C GLY A 30 5.58 -3.80 -12.65
N ALA A 31 6.34 -3.72 -13.74
CA ALA A 31 7.26 -2.61 -13.99
C ALA A 31 6.51 -1.27 -14.13
N ILE A 32 5.42 -1.23 -14.89
CA ILE A 32 4.58 -0.04 -15.05
C ILE A 32 4.05 0.43 -13.68
N PHE A 33 3.49 -0.47 -12.88
CA PHE A 33 3.02 -0.11 -11.54
C PHE A 33 4.14 0.39 -10.64
N SER A 34 5.33 -0.18 -10.73
CA SER A 34 6.50 0.27 -9.96
C SER A 34 6.94 1.68 -10.35
N CYS A 35 6.98 1.98 -11.66
CA CYS A 35 7.31 3.31 -12.15
C CYS A 35 6.28 4.34 -11.68
N ILE A 36 4.98 4.02 -11.77
CA ILE A 36 3.91 4.90 -11.29
C ILE A 36 4.04 5.13 -9.78
N ALA A 37 4.26 4.07 -8.99
CA ALA A 37 4.46 4.17 -7.55
C ALA A 37 5.68 5.04 -7.21
N ALA A 38 6.79 4.87 -7.91
CA ALA A 38 8.01 5.65 -7.69
C ALA A 38 7.79 7.14 -7.98
N ILE A 39 7.12 7.48 -9.09
CA ILE A 39 6.81 8.87 -9.44
C ILE A 39 5.88 9.50 -8.40
N LEU A 40 4.81 8.81 -8.02
CA LEU A 40 3.84 9.31 -7.04
C LEU A 40 4.47 9.49 -5.65
N GLN A 41 5.31 8.56 -5.23
CA GLN A 41 6.01 8.66 -3.96
C GLN A 41 7.07 9.76 -3.98
N ALA A 42 7.88 9.85 -5.05
CA ALA A 42 8.90 10.88 -5.20
C ALA A 42 8.31 12.29 -5.19
N ALA A 43 7.06 12.47 -5.63
CA ALA A 43 6.35 13.74 -5.53
C ALA A 43 6.34 14.31 -4.10
N GLY A 44 6.27 13.45 -3.08
CA GLY A 44 6.33 13.83 -1.66
C GLY A 44 7.61 14.59 -1.28
N GLY A 45 8.75 14.17 -1.81
CA GLY A 45 10.03 14.81 -1.58
C GLY A 45 10.33 15.98 -2.54
N LEU A 46 9.80 15.94 -3.77
CA LEU A 46 10.06 16.96 -4.79
C LEU A 46 9.20 18.21 -4.64
N PHE A 47 7.96 18.07 -4.17
CA PHE A 47 7.01 19.17 -3.99
C PHE A 47 6.59 19.26 -2.52
N PRO A 48 7.24 20.08 -1.69
CA PRO A 48 6.84 20.26 -0.30
C PRO A 48 5.36 20.68 -0.22
N VAL A 49 4.65 20.18 0.79
CA VAL A 49 3.20 20.39 1.02
C VAL A 49 2.31 19.69 -0.01
N VAL A 50 2.40 20.03 -1.29
CA VAL A 50 1.51 19.50 -2.35
C VAL A 50 1.82 18.03 -2.62
N GLY A 51 3.09 17.67 -2.67
CA GLY A 51 3.58 16.31 -2.88
C GLY A 51 3.14 15.32 -1.79
N PHE A 52 2.97 15.79 -0.55
CA PHE A 52 2.45 14.95 0.53
C PHE A 52 1.01 14.48 0.31
N PHE A 53 0.22 15.20 -0.49
CA PHE A 53 -1.10 14.72 -0.91
C PHE A 53 -1.01 13.64 -1.99
N PHE A 54 0.05 13.65 -2.81
CA PHE A 54 0.27 12.67 -3.88
C PHE A 54 0.95 11.39 -3.41
N SER A 55 1.86 11.48 -2.44
CA SER A 55 2.62 10.35 -1.89
C SER A 55 1.72 9.16 -1.45
N PRO A 56 0.59 9.37 -0.74
CA PRO A 56 -0.40 8.33 -0.48
C PRO A 56 -0.83 7.51 -1.70
N LEU A 57 -0.97 8.14 -2.87
CA LEU A 57 -1.41 7.44 -4.08
C LEU A 57 -0.42 6.38 -4.57
N ALA A 58 0.84 6.40 -4.12
CA ALA A 58 1.81 5.34 -4.39
C ALA A 58 1.38 3.98 -3.82
N THR A 59 0.48 3.95 -2.84
CA THR A 59 -0.15 2.72 -2.34
C THR A 59 -0.99 2.03 -3.41
N ALA A 60 -1.68 2.77 -4.29
CA ALA A 60 -2.58 2.18 -5.29
C ALA A 60 -1.88 1.21 -6.25
N PRO A 61 -0.77 1.59 -6.94
CA PRO A 61 -0.10 0.67 -7.87
C PRO A 61 0.42 -0.60 -7.19
N ILE A 62 1.03 -0.49 -5.99
CA ILE A 62 1.56 -1.64 -5.24
C ILE A 62 0.43 -2.54 -4.76
N LEU A 63 -0.66 -1.94 -4.29
CA LEU A 63 -1.86 -2.65 -3.88
C LEU A 63 -2.45 -3.44 -5.05
N LEU A 64 -2.70 -2.80 -6.19
CA LEU A 64 -3.27 -3.47 -7.36
C LEU A 64 -2.37 -4.60 -7.86
N CYS A 65 -1.06 -4.37 -7.90
CA CYS A 65 -0.10 -5.38 -8.33
C CYS A 65 -0.12 -6.61 -7.39
N SER A 66 -0.04 -6.39 -6.08
CA SER A 66 -0.07 -7.47 -5.08
C SER A 66 -1.42 -8.17 -4.99
N MET A 67 -2.51 -7.44 -5.25
CA MET A 67 -3.87 -7.97 -5.35
C MET A 67 -4.03 -8.91 -6.55
N PHE A 68 -3.38 -8.65 -7.69
CA PHE A 68 -3.39 -9.58 -8.82
C PHE A 68 -2.45 -10.77 -8.64
N SER A 69 -1.28 -10.55 -8.03
CA SER A 69 -0.33 -11.61 -7.74
C SER A 69 0.68 -11.16 -6.69
N ILE A 70 0.74 -11.87 -5.56
CA ILE A 70 1.65 -11.54 -4.45
C ILE A 70 3.13 -11.49 -4.91
N PRO A 71 3.67 -12.47 -5.68
CA PRO A 71 5.06 -12.41 -6.13
C PRO A 71 5.37 -11.16 -6.96
N PHE A 72 4.47 -10.77 -7.87
CA PHE A 72 4.67 -9.56 -8.68
C PHE A 72 4.51 -8.28 -7.86
N GLY A 73 3.61 -8.28 -6.88
CA GLY A 73 3.50 -7.19 -5.91
C GLY A 73 4.78 -6.98 -5.10
N ILE A 74 5.40 -8.07 -4.64
CA ILE A 74 6.71 -8.03 -3.94
C ILE A 74 7.79 -7.50 -4.88
N MET A 75 7.87 -8.02 -6.11
CA MET A 75 8.83 -7.53 -7.11
C MET A 75 8.63 -6.03 -7.39
N SER A 76 7.38 -5.59 -7.52
CA SER A 76 7.05 -4.20 -7.77
C SER A 76 7.42 -3.28 -6.61
N TYR A 77 7.20 -3.75 -5.38
CA TYR A 77 7.61 -3.06 -4.16
C TYR A 77 9.14 -2.85 -4.09
N PHE A 78 9.93 -3.90 -4.37
CA PHE A 78 11.39 -3.80 -4.41
C PHE A 78 11.89 -2.91 -5.57
N LEU A 79 11.30 -3.05 -6.75
CA LEU A 79 11.67 -2.21 -7.89
C LEU A 79 11.37 -0.73 -7.63
N THR A 80 10.26 -0.43 -6.94
CA THR A 80 9.92 0.93 -6.54
C THR A 80 10.95 1.49 -5.55
N MET A 81 11.40 0.71 -4.57
CA MET A 81 12.49 1.12 -3.67
C MET A 81 13.78 1.41 -4.44
N MET A 82 14.15 0.57 -5.40
CA MET A 82 15.33 0.81 -6.24
C MET A 82 15.20 2.10 -7.07
N MET A 83 14.02 2.38 -7.62
CA MET A 83 13.76 3.63 -8.34
C MET A 83 13.81 4.84 -7.42
N LEU A 84 13.23 4.75 -6.22
CA LEU A 84 13.27 5.83 -5.23
C LEU A 84 14.68 6.11 -4.72
N PHE A 85 15.53 5.09 -4.58
CA PHE A 85 16.93 5.27 -4.26
C PHE A 85 17.66 6.15 -5.29
N ILE A 86 17.25 6.08 -6.57
CA ILE A 86 17.83 6.90 -7.64
C ILE A 86 17.17 8.28 -7.70
N LEU A 87 15.83 8.35 -7.59
CA LEU A 87 15.06 9.57 -7.84
C LEU A 87 14.98 10.49 -6.61
N GLN A 88 14.68 9.93 -5.44
CA GLN A 88 14.40 10.69 -4.22
C GLN A 88 14.75 9.83 -2.98
N PRO A 89 16.03 9.76 -2.58
CA PRO A 89 16.48 8.91 -1.47
C PRO A 89 15.79 9.20 -0.14
N THR A 90 15.28 10.42 0.08
CA THR A 90 14.57 10.79 1.31
C THR A 90 13.28 9.99 1.50
N GLU A 91 12.60 9.67 0.39
CA GLU A 91 11.36 8.89 0.41
C GLU A 91 11.58 7.38 0.53
N LEU A 92 12.84 6.93 0.36
CA LEU A 92 13.21 5.53 0.51
C LEU A 92 13.04 5.03 1.95
N ILE A 93 13.09 5.92 2.94
CA ILE A 93 12.82 5.56 4.33
C ILE A 93 11.32 5.49 4.57
N VAL A 94 10.52 6.36 3.97
CA VAL A 94 9.08 6.45 4.25
C VAL A 94 8.29 5.36 3.53
N PHE A 95 8.54 5.16 2.24
CA PHE A 95 7.81 4.23 1.38
C PHE A 95 7.75 2.78 1.91
N PRO A 96 8.88 2.13 2.28
CA PRO A 96 8.87 0.73 2.66
C PRO A 96 8.19 0.44 3.99
N PHE A 97 8.01 1.46 4.83
CA PHE A 97 7.33 1.27 6.12
C PHE A 97 5.88 1.76 6.07
N THR A 98 5.51 2.63 5.14
CA THR A 98 4.16 3.21 5.11
C THR A 98 3.40 2.83 3.85
N THR A 99 3.46 3.67 2.81
CA THR A 99 2.65 3.57 1.60
C THR A 99 2.84 2.26 0.85
N GLY A 100 4.09 1.80 0.71
CA GLY A 100 4.44 0.54 0.06
C GLY A 100 4.00 -0.68 0.89
N LEU A 101 4.30 -0.67 2.19
CA LEU A 101 3.95 -1.79 3.09
C LEU A 101 2.44 -1.97 3.22
N LEU A 102 1.70 -0.87 3.35
CA LEU A 102 0.24 -0.90 3.37
C LEU A 102 -0.32 -1.47 2.06
N GLY A 103 0.21 -1.01 0.91
CA GLY A 103 -0.25 -1.48 -0.39
C GLY A 103 -0.04 -2.99 -0.56
N LEU A 104 1.17 -3.45 -0.25
CA LEU A 104 1.52 -4.87 -0.28
C LEU A 104 0.67 -5.67 0.71
N GLY A 105 0.49 -5.15 1.92
CA GLY A 105 -0.29 -5.76 2.99
C GLY A 105 -1.75 -5.96 2.64
N ILE A 106 -2.43 -4.91 2.19
CA ILE A 106 -3.84 -4.98 1.78
C ILE A 106 -3.99 -5.87 0.54
N GLY A 107 -3.18 -5.67 -0.50
CA GLY A 107 -3.31 -6.45 -1.73
C GLY A 107 -3.05 -7.94 -1.51
N ALA A 108 -2.05 -8.31 -0.70
CA ALA A 108 -1.83 -9.70 -0.30
C ALA A 108 -2.99 -10.24 0.54
N SER A 109 -3.56 -9.43 1.44
CA SER A 109 -4.68 -9.81 2.31
C SER A 109 -5.94 -10.21 1.54
N PHE A 110 -6.18 -9.65 0.35
CA PHE A 110 -7.27 -10.10 -0.53
C PHE A 110 -7.12 -11.56 -0.99
N THR A 111 -5.91 -12.12 -0.96
CA THR A 111 -5.67 -13.53 -1.29
C THR A 111 -6.00 -14.44 -0.11
N PHE A 112 -5.57 -14.07 1.09
CA PHE A 112 -5.70 -14.90 2.30
C PHE A 112 -7.07 -14.80 2.95
N TYR A 113 -7.64 -13.59 3.04
CA TYR A 113 -8.88 -13.32 3.75
C TYR A 113 -10.05 -13.12 2.80
N ARG A 114 -11.23 -13.60 3.21
CA ARG A 114 -12.48 -13.38 2.46
C ARG A 114 -13.30 -12.21 2.97
N ILE A 115 -13.20 -11.94 4.27
CA ILE A 115 -14.02 -10.96 4.99
C ILE A 115 -13.34 -9.60 4.95
N ARG A 116 -14.12 -8.55 4.64
CA ARG A 116 -13.65 -7.16 4.55
C ARG A 116 -12.90 -6.69 5.80
N LEU A 117 -13.46 -6.94 6.98
CA LEU A 117 -12.87 -6.52 8.25
C LEU A 117 -11.45 -7.09 8.46
N SER A 118 -11.21 -8.36 8.10
CA SER A 118 -9.89 -8.99 8.25
C SER A 118 -8.84 -8.34 7.35
N ILE A 119 -9.23 -7.93 6.14
CA ILE A 119 -8.35 -7.23 5.19
C ILE A 119 -7.99 -5.84 5.73
N ILE A 120 -8.99 -5.11 6.24
CA ILE A 120 -8.78 -3.79 6.87
C ILE A 120 -7.84 -3.91 8.08
N ALA A 121 -8.09 -4.90 8.95
CA ALA A 121 -7.30 -5.14 10.14
C ALA A 121 -5.85 -5.49 9.80
N ALA A 122 -5.61 -6.35 8.81
CA ALA A 122 -4.27 -6.71 8.36
C ALA A 122 -3.50 -5.50 7.83
N GLY A 123 -4.13 -4.67 6.99
CA GLY A 123 -3.53 -3.42 6.51
C GLY A 123 -3.24 -2.42 7.63
N ALA A 124 -4.16 -2.30 8.60
CA ALA A 124 -4.01 -1.40 9.74
C ALA A 124 -2.85 -1.82 10.65
N ILE A 125 -2.70 -3.12 10.93
CA ILE A 125 -1.60 -3.67 11.73
C ILE A 125 -0.27 -3.42 11.03
N LEU A 126 -0.18 -3.67 9.71
CA LEU A 126 1.04 -3.44 8.95
C LEU A 126 1.43 -1.97 8.93
N LEU A 127 0.49 -1.07 8.64
CA LEU A 127 0.75 0.36 8.65
C LEU A 127 1.14 0.87 10.04
N MET A 128 0.43 0.41 11.08
CA MET A 128 0.80 0.75 12.47
C MET A 128 2.21 0.28 12.76
N SER A 129 2.57 -0.97 12.45
CA SER A 129 3.92 -1.50 12.68
C SER A 129 4.99 -0.68 11.97
N GLY A 130 4.71 -0.23 10.74
CA GLY A 130 5.63 0.57 9.96
C GLY A 130 5.78 2.01 10.48
N ILE A 131 4.69 2.67 10.85
CA ILE A 131 4.76 3.99 11.50
C ILE A 131 5.53 3.88 12.83
N MET A 132 5.29 2.82 13.61
CA MET A 132 5.99 2.60 14.87
C MET A 132 7.47 2.33 14.68
N SER A 133 7.86 1.56 13.67
CA SER A 133 9.28 1.35 13.36
C SER A 133 9.95 2.64 12.90
N LEU A 134 9.27 3.49 12.12
CA LEU A 134 9.80 4.79 11.75
C LEU A 134 10.05 5.69 12.96
N ILE A 135 9.06 5.82 13.86
CA ILE A 135 9.15 6.77 14.98
C ILE A 135 10.09 6.27 16.07
N TYR A 136 9.97 5.00 16.49
CA TYR A 136 10.67 4.51 17.69
C TYR A 136 11.99 3.78 17.40
N ILE A 137 12.17 3.22 16.20
CA ILE A 137 13.42 2.52 15.83
C ILE A 137 14.31 3.46 15.01
N LEU A 138 13.78 4.00 13.91
CA LEU A 138 14.56 4.87 13.01
C LEU A 138 14.59 6.33 13.46
N HIS A 139 13.84 6.70 14.50
CA HIS A 139 13.76 8.07 15.03
C HIS A 139 13.39 9.10 13.94
N PHE A 140 12.61 8.67 12.94
CA PHE A 140 12.19 9.47 11.81
C PHE A 140 10.80 10.08 12.07
N PRO A 141 10.68 11.41 12.22
CA PRO A 141 9.44 12.07 12.63
C PRO A 141 8.45 12.20 11.45
N VAL A 142 7.89 11.07 11.01
CA VAL A 142 6.98 11.00 9.85
C VAL A 142 5.66 11.77 10.06
N LEU A 143 5.24 11.94 11.31
CA LEU A 143 4.04 12.70 11.69
C LEU A 143 4.34 14.15 12.10
N GLY A 144 5.58 14.61 11.87
CA GLY A 144 6.07 15.93 12.24
C GLY A 144 6.62 16.01 13.67
N PRO A 145 7.24 17.15 14.03
CA PRO A 145 7.97 17.33 15.28
C PRO A 145 7.09 17.36 16.53
N ALA A 146 5.78 17.46 16.37
CA ALA A 146 4.81 17.49 17.47
C ALA A 146 4.59 16.11 18.12
N VAL A 147 5.01 15.02 17.46
CA VAL A 147 4.85 13.67 18.02
C VAL A 147 6.08 13.33 18.86
N PRO A 148 5.90 13.02 20.16
CA PRO A 148 7.00 12.62 21.03
C PRO A 148 7.67 11.35 20.49
N VAL A 149 9.00 11.34 20.53
CA VAL A 149 9.82 10.17 20.17
C VAL A 149 9.81 9.13 21.30
N SER A 150 9.35 9.50 22.50
CA SER A 150 9.13 8.56 23.60
C SER A 150 7.83 7.78 23.42
N PHE A 151 7.88 6.49 23.77
CA PHE A 151 6.72 5.62 23.70
C PHE A 151 5.62 6.12 24.65
N SER A 152 4.42 6.34 24.10
CA SER A 152 3.23 6.70 24.87
C SER A 152 2.04 5.88 24.42
N PHE A 153 1.22 5.45 25.39
CA PHE A 153 -0.02 4.73 25.10
C PHE A 153 -1.00 5.61 24.30
N ARG A 154 -1.00 6.92 24.58
CA ARG A 154 -1.88 7.88 23.89
C ARG A 154 -1.51 8.05 22.42
N THR A 155 -0.21 8.20 22.10
CA THR A 155 0.26 8.31 20.70
C THR A 155 -0.02 7.02 19.95
N THR A 156 0.19 5.88 20.59
CA THR A 156 -0.09 4.56 20.05
C THR A 156 -1.57 4.35 19.71
N GLY A 157 -2.47 4.75 20.59
CA GLY A 157 -3.91 4.70 20.32
C GLY A 157 -4.32 5.57 19.13
N ILE A 158 -3.76 6.77 19.01
CA ILE A 158 -4.04 7.68 17.88
C ILE A 158 -3.53 7.10 16.57
N ILE A 159 -2.30 6.57 16.55
CA ILE A 159 -1.71 5.93 15.35
C ILE A 159 -2.55 4.73 14.93
N PHE A 160 -3.02 3.91 15.87
CA PHE A 160 -3.89 2.78 15.57
C PHE A 160 -5.22 3.23 14.94
N LEU A 161 -5.89 4.23 15.51
CA LEU A 161 -7.14 4.76 14.97
C LEU A 161 -6.94 5.32 13.56
N PHE A 162 -5.87 6.11 13.35
CA PHE A 162 -5.50 6.61 12.04
C PHE A 162 -5.24 5.47 11.05
N ALA A 163 -4.43 4.48 11.43
CA ALA A 163 -4.08 3.36 10.57
C ALA A 163 -5.30 2.52 10.19
N PHE A 164 -6.25 2.33 11.11
CA PHE A 164 -7.50 1.63 10.85
C PHE A 164 -8.39 2.38 9.85
N LEU A 165 -8.61 3.68 10.06
CA LEU A 165 -9.40 4.51 9.14
C LEU A 165 -8.74 4.61 7.75
N TYR A 166 -7.42 4.80 7.71
CA TYR A 166 -6.68 4.90 6.47
C TYR A 166 -6.67 3.57 5.70
N SER A 167 -6.45 2.45 6.38
CA SER A 167 -6.58 1.11 5.79
C SER A 167 -7.98 0.86 5.26
N TRP A 168 -9.02 1.26 5.99
CA TRP A 168 -10.40 1.13 5.52
C TRP A 168 -10.64 1.90 4.22
N LEU A 169 -10.23 3.17 4.14
CA LEU A 169 -10.31 3.95 2.90
C LEU A 169 -9.62 3.24 1.73
N TRP A 170 -8.42 2.71 1.96
CA TRP A 170 -7.67 1.99 0.93
C TRP A 170 -8.33 0.69 0.48
N VAL A 171 -8.95 -0.07 1.37
CA VAL A 171 -9.72 -1.27 1.01
C VAL A 171 -10.92 -0.90 0.14
N GLU A 172 -11.66 0.16 0.46
CA GLU A 172 -12.77 0.61 -0.39
C GLU A 172 -12.29 1.07 -1.77
N MET A 173 -11.23 1.88 -1.79
CA MET A 173 -10.62 2.36 -3.03
C MET A 173 -10.11 1.20 -3.90
N ALA A 174 -9.47 0.19 -3.30
CA ALA A 174 -9.01 -1.00 -4.01
C ALA A 174 -10.13 -1.74 -4.74
N LEU A 175 -11.28 -1.89 -4.09
CA LEU A 175 -12.45 -2.56 -4.67
C LEU A 175 -13.07 -1.75 -5.80
N ILE A 176 -13.15 -0.43 -5.66
CA ILE A 176 -13.63 0.47 -6.72
C ILE A 176 -12.69 0.39 -7.93
N LEU A 177 -11.37 0.47 -7.70
CA LEU A 177 -10.35 0.35 -8.75
C LEU A 177 -10.40 -1.01 -9.44
N HIS A 178 -10.56 -2.10 -8.69
CA HIS A 178 -10.72 -3.45 -9.24
C HIS A 178 -11.91 -3.56 -10.19
N ILE A 179 -13.08 -3.07 -9.78
CA ILE A 179 -14.31 -3.10 -10.59
C ILE A 179 -14.13 -2.26 -11.86
N ARG A 180 -13.51 -1.09 -11.76
CA ARG A 180 -13.24 -0.21 -12.90
C ARG A 180 -12.27 -0.84 -13.87
N LEU A 181 -11.18 -1.41 -13.37
CA LEU A 181 -10.14 -2.03 -14.20
C LEU A 181 -10.66 -3.30 -14.89
N LYS A 182 -11.50 -4.08 -14.20
CA LYS A 182 -12.19 -5.23 -14.80
C LYS A 182 -13.02 -4.82 -16.01
N ARG A 183 -13.73 -3.68 -15.95
CA ARG A 183 -14.56 -3.14 -17.06
C ARG A 183 -13.73 -2.61 -18.24
N LEU A 184 -12.49 -2.21 -18.01
CA LEU A 184 -11.61 -1.68 -19.05
C LEU A 184 -10.86 -2.77 -19.81
N ILE A 185 -10.66 -3.94 -19.18
CA ILE A 185 -9.86 -5.05 -19.72
C ILE A 185 -10.73 -6.19 -20.27
N ILE A 186 -11.97 -6.33 -19.77
CA ILE A 186 -12.98 -7.30 -20.23
C ILE A 186 -14.15 -6.52 -20.81
#